data_AF-A0A1K1N3R8-F1
#
_entry.id   AF-A0A1K1N3R8-F1
#
_cell.length_a   1.000
_cell.length_b   1.000
_cell.length_c   1.000
_cell.angle_alpha   90.00
_cell.angle_beta   90.00
_cell.angle_gamma   90.00
#
_symmetry.space_group_name_H-M   'P 1'
#
loop_
_entity.id
_entity.type
_entity.pdbx_description
1 polymer ?
#
loop_
_entity_poly.entity_id
_entity_poly.type
_entity_poly.pdbx_seq_one_letter_code
_entity_poly.pdbx_strand_id
1 'polypeptide(L)'
;MLDIPYTALIGNNLPGFPPEYKNHNRNFERLQQSGLDWSIMCPGTMLNSNEHSDSVQLHVTTDTLPVPIPEKIKDYSEADIAGHLFSRFQELNVAYDDVVRCMLEHLELEGRFKRKRVGIAYQSRIAVR
;
A
#
# COMPACT_ATOMS: atom_id res chain seq x y z
N MET A 1 -5.66 4.09 0.70
CA MET A 1 -5.66 4.25 -0.76
C MET A 1 -4.29 4.76 -1.15
N LEU A 2 -3.48 3.99 -1.86
CA LEU A 2 -2.11 4.38 -2.16
C LEU A 2 -2.02 4.86 -3.61
N ASP A 3 -1.25 5.92 -3.81
CA ASP A 3 -1.03 6.51 -5.12
C ASP A 3 -0.28 5.50 -5.98
N ILE A 4 -0.66 5.44 -7.26
CA ILE A 4 0.01 4.58 -8.23
C ILE A 4 1.20 5.39 -8.77
N PRO A 5 2.45 4.95 -8.52
CA PRO A 5 3.64 5.66 -9.00
C PRO A 5 3.54 6.04 -10.48
N TYR A 6 4.08 7.20 -10.83
CA TYR A 6 4.09 7.79 -12.18
C TYR A 6 2.72 8.22 -12.73
N THR A 7 1.67 8.20 -11.91
CA THR A 7 0.32 8.62 -12.32
C THR A 7 -0.29 9.57 -11.28
N ALA A 8 -1.38 10.25 -11.65
CA ALA A 8 -2.23 10.98 -10.70
C ALA A 8 -3.35 10.11 -10.11
N LEU A 9 -3.29 8.79 -10.34
CA LEU A 9 -4.35 7.85 -9.99
C LEU A 9 -4.09 7.18 -8.65
N ILE A 10 -5.17 6.72 -8.05
CA ILE A 10 -5.14 5.97 -6.80
C ILE A 10 -6.00 4.71 -6.99
N GLY A 11 -5.50 3.58 -6.49
CA GLY A 11 -6.04 2.24 -6.84
C GLY A 11 -7.55 2.08 -6.66
N ASN A 12 -8.16 2.59 -5.58
CA ASN A 12 -9.60 2.41 -5.33
C ASN A 12 -10.50 3.14 -6.32
N ASN A 13 -9.97 4.08 -7.10
CA ASN A 13 -10.74 4.82 -8.10
C ASN A 13 -10.69 4.14 -9.48
N LEU A 14 -9.88 3.09 -9.64
CA LEU A 14 -9.77 2.35 -10.88
C LEU A 14 -11.01 1.49 -11.15
N PRO A 15 -11.32 1.23 -12.44
CA PRO A 15 -12.41 0.33 -12.82
C PRO A 15 -12.20 -1.08 -12.25
N GLY A 16 -13.29 -1.71 -11.82
CA GLY A 16 -13.29 -3.08 -11.29
C GLY A 16 -12.97 -3.20 -9.79
N PHE A 17 -12.52 -2.14 -9.13
CA PHE A 17 -12.39 -2.14 -7.67
C PHE A 17 -13.78 -2.13 -7.00
N PRO A 18 -13.98 -2.92 -5.92
CA PRO A 18 -15.29 -2.98 -5.26
C PRO A 18 -15.76 -1.61 -4.73
N PRO A 19 -17.05 -1.27 -4.84
CA PRO A 19 -17.56 0.05 -4.49
C PRO A 19 -17.39 0.41 -3.01
N GLU A 20 -17.25 -0.58 -2.13
CA GLU A 20 -16.99 -0.41 -0.70
C GLU A 20 -15.68 0.33 -0.44
N TYR A 21 -14.73 0.27 -1.37
CA TYR A 21 -13.45 0.96 -1.27
C TYR A 21 -13.59 2.49 -1.26
N LYS A 22 -14.74 3.05 -1.69
CA LYS A 22 -15.06 4.48 -1.56
C LYS A 22 -15.11 4.93 -0.09
N ASN A 23 -15.45 4.04 0.84
CA ASN A 23 -15.44 4.37 2.27
C ASN A 23 -14.03 4.67 2.79
N HIS A 24 -12.99 4.04 2.22
CA HIS A 24 -11.61 4.34 2.58
C HIS A 24 -11.23 5.76 2.17
N ASN A 25 -11.71 6.24 1.01
CA ASN A 25 -11.47 7.60 0.54
C ASN A 25 -12.10 8.62 1.49
N ARG A 26 -13.37 8.42 1.84
CA ARG A 26 -14.10 9.30 2.76
C ARG A 26 -13.47 9.34 4.15
N ASN A 27 -12.98 8.21 4.65
CA ASN A 27 -12.30 8.17 5.94
C ASN A 27 -10.94 8.88 5.88
N PHE A 28 -10.22 8.73 4.77
CA PHE A 28 -8.96 9.44 4.55
C PHE A 28 -9.18 10.97 4.49
N GLU A 29 -10.18 11.45 3.75
CA GLU A 29 -10.54 12.87 3.68
C GLU A 29 -10.84 13.44 5.08
N ARG A 30 -11.58 12.70 5.91
CA ARG A 30 -11.87 13.10 7.31
C ARG A 30 -10.61 13.20 8.15
N LEU A 31 -9.70 12.23 8.03
CA LEU A 31 -8.41 12.26 8.75
C LEU A 31 -7.55 13.45 8.29
N GLN A 32 -7.51 13.74 6.99
CA GLN A 32 -6.80 14.91 6.46
C GLN A 32 -7.32 16.23 7.04
N GLN A 33 -8.63 16.35 7.27
CA GLN A 33 -9.24 17.54 7.89
C GLN A 33 -9.04 17.61 9.42
N SER A 34 -8.64 16.51 10.05
CA SER A 34 -8.39 16.50 11.49
C SER A 34 -7.05 17.14 11.86
N GLY A 35 -6.96 17.67 13.08
CA GLY A 35 -5.69 18.11 13.68
C GLY A 35 -4.88 16.99 14.33
N LEU A 36 -5.31 15.73 14.16
CA LEU A 36 -4.67 14.58 14.80
C LEU A 36 -3.32 14.27 14.15
N ASP A 37 -2.44 13.69 14.95
CA ASP A 37 -1.32 12.91 14.46
C ASP A 37 -1.81 11.49 14.16
N TRP A 38 -1.94 11.18 12.87
CA TRP A 38 -2.46 9.91 12.41
C TRP A 38 -1.53 9.27 11.38
N SER A 39 -1.51 7.96 11.35
CA SER A 39 -1.00 7.17 10.23
C SER A 39 -2.04 6.13 9.86
N ILE A 40 -2.11 5.74 8.57
CA ILE A 40 -3.04 4.71 8.09
C ILE A 40 -2.24 3.60 7.44
N MET A 41 -2.19 2.43 8.08
CA MET A 41 -1.65 1.24 7.43
C MET A 41 -2.54 0.83 6.25
N CYS A 42 -1.93 0.66 5.09
CA CYS A 42 -2.56 0.29 3.83
C CYS A 42 -1.96 -1.02 3.28
N PRO A 43 -2.13 -2.16 3.97
CA PRO A 43 -1.70 -3.45 3.48
C PRO A 43 -2.57 -3.92 2.30
N GLY A 44 -2.07 -4.89 1.53
CA GLY A 44 -2.93 -5.72 0.68
C GLY A 44 -3.70 -6.75 1.50
N THR A 45 -3.97 -7.92 0.92
CA THR A 45 -4.62 -9.00 1.68
C THR A 45 -3.73 -9.44 2.84
N MET A 46 -4.24 -9.28 4.05
CA MET A 46 -3.53 -9.74 5.24
C MET A 46 -3.75 -11.24 5.43
N LEU A 47 -2.64 -11.95 5.65
CA LEU A 47 -2.63 -13.40 5.85
C LEU A 47 -2.25 -13.73 7.30
N ASN A 48 -2.69 -14.88 7.78
CA ASN A 48 -2.14 -15.45 9.00
C ASN A 48 -0.63 -15.66 8.85
N SER A 49 0.08 -15.61 9.97
CA SER A 49 1.53 -15.79 10.04
C SER A 49 1.92 -17.09 9.32
N ASN A 50 2.71 -16.97 8.26
CA ASN A 50 3.39 -18.09 7.64
C ASN A 50 4.88 -18.00 8.00
N GLU A 51 5.56 -19.13 8.07
CA GLU A 51 7.03 -19.16 8.03
C GLU A 51 7.47 -18.57 6.68
N HIS A 52 7.64 -17.25 6.64
CA HIS A 52 8.26 -16.61 5.49
C HIS A 52 9.71 -17.07 5.44
N SER A 53 10.13 -17.58 4.29
CA SER A 53 11.54 -17.82 4.01
C SER A 53 12.34 -16.54 4.33
N ASP A 54 13.52 -16.66 4.95
CA ASP A 54 14.46 -15.56 5.27
C ASP A 54 14.83 -14.65 4.06
N SER A 55 14.38 -15.01 2.86
CA SER A 55 14.61 -14.33 1.60
C SER A 55 13.71 -13.12 1.31
N VAL A 56 12.68 -12.86 2.14
CA VAL A 56 11.80 -11.69 1.97
C VAL A 56 12.01 -10.64 3.05
N GLN A 57 11.97 -9.36 2.66
CA GLN A 57 12.07 -8.23 3.58
C GLN A 57 10.80 -7.38 3.47
N LEU A 58 10.34 -6.88 4.62
CA LEU A 58 9.24 -5.92 4.65
C LEU A 58 9.69 -4.62 3.99
N HIS A 59 9.00 -4.24 2.91
CA HIS A 59 9.18 -2.97 2.23
C HIS A 59 8.05 -2.03 2.63
N VAL A 60 8.42 -0.81 3.02
CA VAL A 60 7.47 0.19 3.52
C VAL A 60 7.63 1.48 2.72
N THR A 61 6.50 1.99 2.25
CA THR A 61 6.39 3.25 1.51
C THR A 61 5.42 4.17 2.21
N THR A 62 5.52 5.48 1.93
CA THR A 62 4.51 6.45 2.34
C THR A 62 3.78 6.96 1.10
N ASP A 63 2.47 7.06 1.21
CA ASP A 63 1.53 7.60 0.22
C ASP A 63 1.40 6.82 -1.10
N THR A 64 2.41 6.05 -1.52
CA THR A 64 2.45 5.30 -2.78
C THR A 64 2.35 3.78 -2.58
N LEU A 65 2.08 3.03 -3.66
CA LEU A 65 2.08 1.56 -3.62
C LEU A 65 3.47 0.99 -3.22
N PRO A 66 3.52 -0.05 -2.37
CA PRO A 66 4.76 -0.66 -1.87
C PRO A 66 5.32 -1.75 -2.79
N VAL A 67 5.01 -1.69 -4.09
CA VAL A 67 5.49 -2.66 -5.09
C VAL A 67 6.12 -1.92 -6.26
N PRO A 68 7.16 -2.48 -6.90
CA PRO A 68 7.76 -1.86 -8.06
C PRO A 68 6.73 -1.68 -9.17
N ILE A 69 6.51 -0.45 -9.60
CA ILE A 69 5.66 -0.11 -10.74
C ILE A 69 6.58 0.39 -11.86
N PRO A 70 6.47 -0.12 -13.10
CA PRO A 70 7.30 0.36 -14.19
C PRO A 70 6.81 1.73 -14.69
N GLU A 71 7.72 2.63 -15.05
CA GLU A 71 7.38 4.00 -15.47
C GLU A 71 6.43 4.03 -16.68
N LYS A 72 6.52 3.04 -17.58
CA LYS A 72 5.63 2.89 -18.75
C LYS A 72 4.14 2.82 -18.39
N ILE A 73 3.79 2.60 -17.13
CA ILE A 73 2.39 2.60 -16.67
C ILE A 73 1.70 3.94 -16.91
N LYS A 74 2.44 5.04 -17.01
CA LYS A 74 1.90 6.38 -17.29
C LYS A 74 1.21 6.50 -18.65
N ASP A 75 1.56 5.60 -19.58
CA ASP A 75 1.03 5.55 -20.94
C ASP A 75 -0.19 4.62 -21.07
N TYR A 76 -0.58 3.94 -19.98
CA TYR A 76 -1.66 2.95 -19.97
C TYR A 76 -3.02 3.63 -19.73
N SER A 77 -4.09 3.03 -20.26
CA SER A 77 -5.45 3.43 -19.88
C SER A 77 -5.74 3.03 -18.42
N GLU A 78 -6.73 3.67 -17.77
CA GLU A 78 -7.13 3.29 -16.40
C GLU A 78 -7.51 1.80 -16.29
N ALA A 79 -8.13 1.23 -17.32
CA ALA A 79 -8.48 -0.19 -17.37
C ALA A 79 -7.24 -1.10 -17.45
N ASP A 80 -6.23 -0.72 -18.23
CA ASP A 80 -4.97 -1.46 -18.34
C ASP A 80 -4.16 -1.36 -17.04
N ILE A 81 -4.17 -0.19 -16.38
CA ILE A 81 -3.58 0.00 -15.06
C ILE A 81 -4.29 -0.91 -14.04
N ALA A 82 -5.62 -0.95 -14.06
CA ALA A 82 -6.40 -1.83 -13.18
C ALA A 82 -6.03 -3.30 -13.40
N GLY A 83 -6.01 -3.76 -14.66
CA GLY A 83 -5.60 -5.12 -15.02
C GLY A 83 -4.18 -5.45 -14.55
N HIS A 84 -3.22 -4.54 -14.77
CA HIS A 84 -1.85 -4.68 -14.29
C HIS A 84 -1.78 -4.86 -12.77
N LEU A 85 -2.49 -4.02 -12.00
CA LEU A 85 -2.52 -4.14 -10.54
C LEU A 85 -3.23 -5.42 -10.07
N PHE A 86 -4.36 -5.80 -10.67
CA PHE A 86 -5.09 -7.02 -10.30
C PHE A 86 -4.24 -8.28 -10.55
N SER A 87 -3.49 -8.34 -11.65
CA SER A 87 -2.59 -9.47 -11.94
C SER A 87 -1.46 -9.65 -10.91
N ARG A 88 -1.14 -8.58 -10.16
CA ARG A 88 -0.05 -8.54 -9.17
C ARG A 88 -0.56 -8.40 -7.75
N PHE A 89 -1.86 -8.55 -7.52
CA PHE A 89 -2.48 -8.26 -6.23
C PHE A 89 -1.89 -9.10 -5.09
N GLN A 90 -1.46 -10.33 -5.38
CA GLN A 90 -0.83 -11.23 -4.41
C GLN A 90 0.53 -10.74 -3.91
N GLU A 91 1.23 -9.86 -4.66
CA GLU A 91 2.49 -9.25 -4.21
C GLU A 91 2.27 -8.28 -3.03
N LEU A 92 1.03 -7.80 -2.84
CA LEU A 92 0.66 -6.93 -1.73
C LEU A 92 0.28 -7.70 -0.46
N ASN A 93 0.28 -9.04 -0.51
CA ASN A 93 -0.02 -9.85 0.66
C ASN A 93 1.03 -9.65 1.75
N VAL A 94 0.58 -9.55 2.99
CA VAL A 94 1.45 -9.34 4.15
C VAL A 94 0.87 -10.04 5.38
N ALA A 95 1.72 -10.57 6.26
CA ALA A 95 1.26 -11.17 7.51
C ALA A 95 0.74 -10.11 8.49
N TYR A 96 -0.30 -10.46 9.26
CA TYR A 96 -0.82 -9.60 10.34
C TYR A 96 0.28 -9.16 11.31
N ASP A 97 1.13 -10.10 11.75
CA ASP A 97 2.19 -9.85 12.73
C ASP A 97 3.20 -8.79 12.25
N ASP A 98 3.48 -8.76 10.95
CA ASP A 98 4.43 -7.82 10.37
C ASP A 98 3.84 -6.42 10.22
N VAL A 99 2.54 -6.32 9.92
CA VAL A 99 1.82 -5.04 9.95
C VAL A 99 1.79 -4.49 11.38
N VAL A 100 1.46 -5.32 12.36
CA VAL A 100 1.43 -4.91 13.78
C VAL A 100 2.82 -4.50 14.25
N ARG A 101 3.87 -5.27 13.92
CA ARG A 101 5.25 -4.90 14.26
C ARG A 101 5.62 -3.54 13.66
N CYS A 102 5.31 -3.31 12.38
CA CYS A 102 5.52 -2.02 11.72
C CYS A 102 4.76 -0.88 12.44
N MET A 103 3.53 -1.11 12.89
CA MET A 103 2.78 -0.11 13.68
C MET A 103 3.48 0.21 15.00
N LEU A 104 3.87 -0.82 15.77
CA LEU A 104 4.48 -0.67 17.08
C LEU A 104 5.86 0.02 17.01
N GLU A 105 6.63 -0.24 15.96
CA GLU A 105 7.92 0.42 15.69
C GLU A 105 7.80 1.90 15.33
N HIS A 106 6.59 2.39 14.99
CA HIS A 106 6.34 3.75 14.52
C HIS A 106 5.21 4.45 15.29
N LEU A 107 5.12 4.21 16.60
CA LEU A 107 4.12 4.82 17.50
C LEU A 107 4.50 6.22 17.98
N GLU A 108 5.71 6.68 17.71
CA GLU A 108 6.19 7.96 18.20
C GLU A 108 5.36 9.13 17.69
N LEU A 109 5.02 10.05 18.60
CA LEU A 109 4.36 11.30 18.23
C LEU A 109 5.28 12.13 17.34
N GLU A 110 4.66 12.73 16.34
CA GLU A 110 5.31 13.47 15.27
C GLU A 110 6.38 12.68 14.50
N GLY A 111 6.23 11.35 14.50
CA GLY A 111 7.12 10.41 13.86
C GLY A 111 7.13 10.47 12.34
N ARG A 112 7.91 9.56 11.74
CA ARG A 112 8.09 9.53 10.28
C ARG A 112 6.80 9.28 9.49
N PHE A 113 5.79 8.72 10.13
CA PHE A 113 4.48 8.43 9.54
C PHE A 113 3.38 9.43 9.92
N LYS A 114 3.74 10.54 10.57
CA LYS A 114 2.79 11.62 10.86
C LYS A 114 2.05 12.05 9.59
N ARG A 115 0.72 11.90 9.63
CA ARG A 115 -0.23 12.24 8.57
C ARG A 115 0.07 11.52 7.25
N LYS A 116 0.54 10.26 7.32
CA LYS A 116 0.89 9.43 6.17
C LYS A 116 -0.02 8.22 6.01
N ARG A 117 -0.26 7.86 4.76
CA ARG A 117 -0.72 6.51 4.39
C ARG A 117 0.52 5.64 4.26
N VAL A 118 0.53 4.45 4.84
CA VAL A 118 1.72 3.60 4.92
C VAL A 118 1.47 2.33 4.12
N GLY A 119 2.12 2.20 2.97
CA GLY A 119 2.07 1.00 2.15
C GLY A 119 3.05 -0.03 2.66
N ILE A 120 2.61 -1.28 2.78
CA ILE A 120 3.41 -2.39 3.30
C ILE A 120 3.24 -3.61 2.38
N ALA A 121 4.35 -4.18 1.94
CA ALA A 121 4.40 -5.44 1.20
C ALA A 121 5.75 -6.13 1.42
N TYR A 122 5.84 -7.40 1.04
CA TYR A 122 7.13 -8.08 0.99
C TYR A 122 7.85 -7.78 -0.32
N GLN A 123 9.17 -7.60 -0.23
CA GLN A 123 10.05 -7.55 -1.38
C GLN A 123 11.03 -8.72 -1.31
N SER A 124 11.19 -9.43 -2.42
CA SER A 124 12.23 -10.47 -2.53
C SER A 124 13.62 -9.81 -2.52
N ARG A 125 14.55 -10.38 -1.76
CA ARG A 125 15.97 -9.99 -1.79
C ARG A 125 16.72 -10.48 -3.02
N ILE A 126 16.10 -11.30 -3.86
CA ILE A 126 16.72 -11.76 -5.10
C ILE A 126 16.61 -10.62 -6.10
N ALA A 127 17.73 -9.95 -6.36
CA ALA A 127 17.83 -8.97 -7.44
C ALA A 127 17.37 -9.63 -8.73
N VAL A 128 16.29 -9.11 -9.32
CA VAL A 128 15.93 -9.45 -10.70
C VAL A 128 17.08 -8.90 -11.56
N ARG A 129 17.90 -9.81 -12.09
CA ARG A 129 18.92 -9.51 -13.09
C ARG A 129 18.28 -9.13 -14.42
#